data_AF-A0A5C5RFH1-F1
#
_entry.id   AF-A0A5C5RFH1-F1
#
_cell.length_a   1.000
_cell.length_b   1.000
_cell.length_c   1.000
_cell.angle_alpha   90.00
_cell.angle_beta   90.00
_cell.angle_gamma   90.00
#
_symmetry.space_group_name_H-M   'P 1'
#
loop_
_entity.id
_entity.type
_entity.pdbx_description
1 polymer ?
#
loop_
_entity_poly.entity_id
_entity_poly.type
_entity_poly.pdbx_seq_one_letter_code
_entity_poly.pdbx_strand_id
1 'polypeptide(L)'
;NRFKPPFTGVYNVETTLCKTDEKLVGVANIGYRPTVDGIKPNLEVHLHNINRNLYGETFSVRFLSKIRDEKKFENIEALKAQILLDAEASRDYFNLQK
;
A
#
# COMPACT_ATOMS: atom_id res chain seq x y z
N ASN A 1 19.53 -11.34 11.51
CA ASN A 1 19.36 -10.32 10.44
C ASN A 1 17.92 -10.34 9.92
N ARG A 2 16.94 -9.86 10.71
CA ARG A 2 15.47 -10.06 10.50
C ARG A 2 14.72 -8.82 9.96
N PHE A 3 15.41 -7.79 9.49
CA PHE A 3 14.79 -6.48 9.17
C PHE A 3 14.47 -6.25 7.69
N LYS A 4 14.61 -7.27 6.84
CA LYS A 4 14.26 -7.18 5.42
C LYS A 4 12.93 -7.89 5.16
N PRO A 5 11.85 -7.18 4.76
CA PRO A 5 10.66 -7.84 4.25
C PRO A 5 11.06 -8.77 3.09
N PRO A 6 10.49 -9.97 3.04
CA PRO A 6 10.83 -10.96 2.03
C PRO A 6 10.45 -10.53 0.61
N PHE A 7 9.61 -9.49 0.47
CA PHE A 7 9.18 -8.93 -0.81
C PHE A 7 9.03 -7.41 -0.70
N THR A 8 9.15 -6.73 -1.83
CA THR A 8 8.83 -5.30 -1.99
C THR A 8 7.96 -5.07 -3.22
N GLY A 9 7.44 -3.85 -3.36
CA GLY A 9 6.64 -3.42 -4.51
C GLY A 9 5.26 -2.91 -4.11
N VAL A 10 4.38 -2.85 -5.10
CA VAL A 10 3.00 -2.40 -4.96
C VAL A 10 2.04 -3.57 -5.10
N TYR A 11 1.06 -3.66 -4.19
CA TYR A 11 0.13 -4.79 -4.09
C TYR A 11 -1.30 -4.33 -3.86
N ASN A 12 -2.26 -5.12 -4.36
CA ASN A 12 -3.62 -5.13 -3.86
C ASN A 12 -3.64 -5.75 -2.47
N VAL A 13 -4.33 -5.10 -1.54
CA VAL A 13 -4.43 -5.54 -0.15
C VAL A 13 -5.87 -5.50 0.35
N GLU A 14 -6.19 -6.43 1.24
CA GLU A 14 -7.33 -6.34 2.14
C GLU A 14 -6.79 -5.98 3.52
N THR A 15 -7.46 -5.08 4.23
CA THR A 15 -7.16 -4.75 5.62
C THR A 15 -8.35 -5.04 6.50
N THR A 16 -8.08 -5.51 7.71
CA THR A 16 -9.10 -5.70 8.75
C THR A 16 -8.82 -4.77 9.90
N LEU A 17 -9.78 -3.93 10.27
CA LEU A 17 -9.68 -3.07 11.44
C LEU A 17 -9.80 -3.91 12.71
N CYS A 18 -8.75 -3.98 13.52
CA CYS A 18 -8.68 -4.93 14.64
C CYS A 18 -9.74 -4.69 15.74
N LYS A 19 -10.30 -3.47 15.84
CA LYS A 19 -11.32 -3.15 16.84
C LYS A 19 -12.74 -3.60 16.46
N THR A 20 -13.04 -3.67 15.17
CA THR A 20 -14.42 -3.84 14.66
C THR A 20 -14.57 -5.00 13.68
N ASP A 21 -13.46 -5.64 13.29
CA ASP A 21 -13.39 -6.62 12.21
C ASP A 21 -13.88 -6.10 10.85
N GLU A 22 -13.99 -4.78 10.70
CA GLU A 22 -14.37 -4.14 9.44
C GLU A 22 -13.29 -4.38 8.39
N LYS A 23 -13.70 -4.93 7.24
CA LYS A 23 -12.82 -5.18 6.11
C LYS A 23 -12.86 -4.02 5.14
N LEU A 24 -11.67 -3.56 4.77
CA LEU A 24 -11.43 -2.52 3.77
C LEU A 24 -10.45 -3.04 2.74
N VAL A 25 -10.45 -2.41 1.57
CA VAL A 25 -9.59 -2.81 0.45
C VAL A 25 -8.79 -1.61 -0.03
N GLY A 26 -7.61 -1.88 -0.58
CA GLY A 26 -6.71 -0.81 -0.97
C GLY A 26 -5.53 -1.29 -1.80
N VAL A 27 -4.67 -0.32 -2.09
CA VAL A 27 -3.35 -0.53 -2.68
C VAL A 27 -2.28 -0.24 -1.63
N ALA A 28 -1.25 -1.06 -1.56
CA ALA A 28 -0.16 -0.88 -0.62
C ALA A 28 1.20 -0.85 -1.32
N ASN A 29 2.06 0.05 -0.88
CA ASN A 29 3.49 0.00 -1.16
C ASN A 29 4.21 -0.59 0.05
N ILE A 30 5.03 -1.62 -0.18
CA ILE A 30 5.97 -2.15 0.80
C ILE A 30 7.38 -2.01 0.26
N GLY A 31 8.21 -1.27 0.98
CA GLY A 31 9.55 -0.94 0.55
C GLY A 31 10.49 -0.65 1.71
N TYR A 32 11.60 0.00 1.39
CA TYR A 32 12.64 0.34 2.35
C TYR A 32 12.83 1.84 2.43
N ARG A 33 12.86 2.38 3.65
CA ARG A 33 13.34 3.75 3.87
C ARG A 33 14.77 3.69 4.39
N PRO A 34 15.78 4.17 3.62
CA PRO A 34 17.11 4.37 4.16
C PRO A 34 17.02 5.38 5.30
N THR A 35 17.43 4.98 6.51
CA THR A 35 17.54 5.89 7.66
C THR A 35 18.98 5.89 8.15
N VAL A 36 19.36 6.95 8.86
CA VAL A 36 20.72 7.11 9.42
C VAL A 36 21.09 5.93 10.34
N ASP A 37 20.10 5.33 11.02
CA ASP A 37 20.28 4.20 11.94
C ASP A 37 19.99 2.83 11.31
N GLY A 38 19.90 2.74 9.97
CA GLY A 38 19.72 1.49 9.23
C GLY A 38 18.49 1.46 8.30
N ILE A 39 18.13 0.25 7.89
CA ILE A 39 17.04 0.00 6.95
C ILE A 39 15.79 -0.42 7.73
N LYS A 40 14.72 0.38 7.65
CA LYS A 40 13.41 0.01 8.19
C LYS A 40 12.42 -0.28 7.05
N PRO A 41 11.63 -1.37 7.14
CA PRO A 41 10.52 -1.57 6.23
C PRO A 41 9.51 -0.45 6.39
N ASN A 42 8.94 -0.01 5.28
CA ASN A 42 7.88 0.96 5.25
C ASN A 42 6.69 0.36 4.50
N LEU A 43 5.54 0.26 5.17
CA LEU A 43 4.28 -0.19 4.59
C LEU A 43 3.32 0.99 4.56
N GLU A 44 2.96 1.42 3.36
CA GLU A 44 2.01 2.50 3.13
C GLU A 44 0.79 1.91 2.42
N VAL A 45 -0.39 2.09 3.01
CA VAL A 45 -1.65 1.58 2.46
C VAL A 45 -2.57 2.74 2.13
N HIS A 46 -3.07 2.77 0.89
CA HIS A 46 -4.12 3.67 0.45
C HIS A 46 -5.43 2.89 0.32
N LEU A 47 -6.38 3.17 1.21
CA LEU A 47 -7.68 2.51 1.26
C LEU A 47 -8.68 3.20 0.33
N HIS A 48 -9.42 2.40 -0.44
CA HIS A 48 -10.43 2.90 -1.35
C HIS A 48 -11.70 3.32 -0.60
N ASN A 49 -12.37 4.35 -1.11
CA ASN A 49 -13.69 4.82 -0.65
C ASN A 49 -13.77 5.15 0.85
N ILE A 50 -12.67 5.62 1.45
CA ILE A 50 -12.62 6.09 2.84
C ILE A 50 -12.76 7.60 2.92
N ASN A 51 -13.67 8.06 3.78
CA ASN A 51 -13.88 9.48 4.10
C ASN A 51 -13.91 9.72 5.62
N ARG A 52 -13.03 9.05 6.38
CA ARG A 52 -12.91 9.19 7.83
C ARG A 52 -11.45 9.19 8.27
N ASN A 53 -11.19 9.75 9.45
CA ASN A 53 -9.86 9.70 10.07
C ASN A 53 -9.58 8.30 10.61
N LEU A 54 -8.40 7.77 10.29
CA LEU A 54 -7.93 6.45 10.72
C LEU A 54 -6.70 6.54 11.64
N TYR A 55 -6.34 7.73 12.11
CA TYR A 55 -5.20 7.91 13.00
C TYR A 55 -5.43 7.20 14.34
N GLY A 56 -4.43 6.44 14.79
CA GLY A 56 -4.52 5.64 16.02
C GLY A 56 -5.28 4.31 15.85
N GLU A 57 -5.80 4.01 14.66
CA GLU A 57 -6.38 2.72 14.37
C GLU A 57 -5.32 1.67 14.03
N THR A 58 -5.60 0.42 14.40
CA THR A 58 -4.71 -0.72 14.14
C THR A 58 -5.35 -1.65 13.15
N PHE A 59 -4.62 -2.00 12.10
CA PHE A 59 -5.08 -2.86 11.03
C PHE A 59 -4.21 -4.11 10.90
N SER A 60 -4.85 -5.23 10.62
CA SER A 60 -4.19 -6.36 9.97
C SER A 60 -4.20 -6.14 8.47
N VAL A 61 -3.09 -6.41 7.77
CA VAL A 61 -2.96 -6.22 6.31
C VAL A 61 -2.66 -7.56 5.66
N ARG A 62 -3.51 -7.94 4.70
CA ARG A 62 -3.39 -9.15 3.89
C ARG A 62 -3.05 -8.77 2.45
N PHE A 63 -1.85 -9.14 2.00
CA PHE A 63 -1.43 -8.97 0.62
C PHE A 63 -2.15 -9.99 -0.28
N LEU A 64 -2.72 -9.52 -1.39
CA LEU A 64 -3.53 -10.35 -2.30
C LEU A 64 -2.80 -10.62 -3.61
N SER A 65 -2.49 -9.55 -4.36
CA SER A 65 -1.89 -9.65 -5.70
C SER A 65 -0.88 -8.53 -5.91
N LYS A 66 0.22 -8.83 -6.59
CA LYS A 66 1.25 -7.84 -6.91
C LYS A 66 0.83 -7.05 -8.15
N ILE A 67 0.87 -5.72 -8.05
CA ILE A 67 0.67 -4.81 -9.17
C ILE A 67 2.00 -4.60 -9.91
N ARG A 68 3.07 -4.29 -9.18
CA ARG A 68 4.40 -4.07 -9.77
C ARG A 68 5.53 -4.13 -8.73
N ASP A 69 6.77 -4.22 -9.23
CA ASP A 69 7.98 -3.99 -8.45
C ASP A 69 8.17 -2.50 -8.07
N GLU A 70 9.09 -2.25 -7.14
CA GLU A 70 9.57 -0.89 -6.85
C GLU A 70 10.22 -0.28 -8.10
N LYS A 71 9.94 1.00 -8.33
CA LYS A 71 10.42 1.74 -9.49
C LYS A 71 10.93 3.10 -9.03
N LYS A 72 12.10 3.50 -9.52
CA LYS A 72 12.59 4.87 -9.39
C LYS A 72 11.94 5.73 -10.47
N PHE A 73 11.59 6.96 -10.12
CA PHE A 73 11.02 7.93 -11.05
C PHE A 73 11.99 9.08 -11.24
N GLU A 74 12.03 9.61 -12.46
CA GLU A 74 12.92 10.71 -12.82
C GLU A 74 12.48 12.04 -12.20
N ASN A 75 11.18 12.19 -11.92
CA ASN A 75 10.60 13.37 -11.30
C ASN A 75 9.29 13.02 -10.55
N ILE A 76 8.79 13.99 -9.79
CA ILE A 76 7.59 13.85 -8.97
C ILE A 76 6.31 13.69 -9.81
N GLU A 77 6.28 14.23 -11.02
CA GLU A 77 5.12 14.13 -11.92
C GLU A 77 4.97 12.71 -12.48
N ALA A 78 6.07 12.07 -12.87
CA ALA A 78 6.10 10.67 -13.26
C ALA A 78 5.70 9.74 -12.09
N LEU A 79 6.12 10.06 -10.87
CA LEU A 79 5.71 9.32 -9.67
C LEU A 79 4.19 9.44 -9.44
N LYS A 80 3.64 10.66 -9.47
CA LYS A 80 2.20 10.88 -9.31
C LYS A 80 1.38 10.15 -10.37
N ALA A 81 1.79 10.23 -11.64
CA ALA A 81 1.12 9.53 -12.72
C ALA A 81 1.09 8.01 -12.47
N GLN A 82 2.20 7.44 -12.02
CA GLN A 82 2.23 6.01 -11.69
C GLN A 82 1.34 5.67 -10.49
N ILE A 83 1.31 6.49 -9.43
CA ILE A 83 0.43 6.26 -8.27
C ILE A 83 -1.04 6.22 -8.70
N LEU A 84 -1.46 7.10 -9.62
CA LEU A 84 -2.81 7.09 -10.16
C LEU A 84 -3.11 5.79 -10.93
N LEU A 85 -2.19 5.34 -11.78
CA LEU A 85 -2.33 4.07 -12.50
C LEU A 85 -2.39 2.86 -11.55
N ASP A 86 -1.56 2.85 -10.50
CA ASP A 86 -1.55 1.78 -9.50
C ASP A 86 -2.88 1.75 -8.73
N ALA A 87 -3.42 2.92 -8.39
CA ALA A 87 -4.72 3.04 -7.72
C ALA A 87 -5.87 2.61 -8.63
N GLU A 88 -5.85 2.99 -9.91
CA GLU A 88 -6.85 2.58 -10.91
C GLU A 88 -6.84 1.06 -11.12
N ALA A 89 -5.66 0.46 -11.37
CA ALA A 89 -5.52 -0.99 -11.48
C ALA A 89 -6.01 -1.73 -10.22
N SER A 90 -5.83 -1.14 -9.05
CA SER A 90 -6.36 -1.68 -7.79
C SER A 90 -7.88 -1.59 -7.71
N ARG A 91 -8.48 -0.49 -8.15
CA ARG A 91 -9.94 -0.36 -8.22
C ARG A 91 -10.55 -1.39 -9.15
N ASP A 92 -9.91 -1.63 -10.30
CA ASP A 92 -10.33 -2.63 -11.27
C ASP A 92 -10.29 -4.04 -10.67
N TYR A 93 -9.21 -4.37 -9.97
CA TYR A 93 -9.06 -5.65 -9.27
C TYR A 93 -10.20 -5.93 -8.27
N PHE A 94 -10.67 -4.89 -7.58
CA PHE A 94 -11.78 -5.00 -6.62
C PHE A 94 -13.16 -4.71 -7.23
N ASN A 95 -13.27 -4.54 -8.55
CA ASN A 95 -14.51 -4.15 -9.25
C ASN A 95 -15.17 -2.90 -8.64
N LEU A 96 -14.36 -1.91 -8.24
CA LEU A 96 -14.82 -0.63 -7.64
C LEU A 96 -15.09 0.45 -8.69
N GLN A 97 -15.33 0.05 -9.95
CA GLN A 97 -15.72 0.95 -11.01
C GLN A 97 -17.14 1.48 -10.78
N LYS A 98 -17.35 2.75 -11.17
CA LYS A 98 -18.66 3.41 -11.13
C LYS A 98 -19.57 2.90 -12.24
#